data_AF-A0A6A6A7E4-F1
#
_entry.id   AF-A0A6A6A7E4-F1
#
_cell.length_a   1.000
_cell.length_b   1.000
_cell.length_c   1.000
_cell.angle_alpha   90.00
_cell.angle_beta   90.00
_cell.angle_gamma   90.00
#
_symmetry.space_group_name_H-M   'P 1'
#
loop_
_entity.id
_entity.type
_entity.pdbx_description
1 polymer ?
#
loop_
_entity_poly.entity_id
_entity_poly.type
_entity_poly.pdbx_seq_one_letter_code
_entity_poly.pdbx_strand_id
1 'polypeptide(L)'
;MGPPYQTDYLYFRHDAAQFIALNRPQWTREQINHTVSTLWAGSQTVKDHYQNSKTSNPGPGLPVPTPIPVDQYSKNDVEIAKATGQLAGFAGSIIGIHVDELPYSFWPPLPYDDAPELAAFNTATLENLDVDTGLSDEQKKARDERRASWLHTKPNMSRDGDETRWHGAKFIGAGGYGCVGLWVERDDRNNVVDRMAVKETRNHSARHWRDPKNWRGRLPQEVQIHRLVEERRAVDSDKFRHLIRYRGHRLLMSKRKYRIYLDFCSGSDLKCAMVGHSNTWAFKFGEGLGLPFLPEAFIWSVVKALATACLVLQNGTIALEPVRDWKPITHLDIQLANVLLHCKKRRASSIGGDLPTAKEAKTSQEKRERERDGQVQEDADLPVVPILSDFGLSFYSPTQGNCPLPDNPEDYLLEQDHARYPPEHQHQVTPFVPLSEKTDVWGIGHVIWKLIVHSSDSMGPFREDMEPGLDEDEGEDRDPVELEQQETNQQQQHQHDLETSEERKPQCPHCAAQSERQMRNARNGRVEPIPLTALSYKGCVLNQQPNTADTVLNGSWFPASNNYTDVLKDMVRRCLSWKVDDRPTLRDLLTKANVALDEVPYQGQDLGLHVPNDTELLPEQLSAT
;
A
#
# COMPACT_ATOMS: atom_id res chain seq x y z
N MET A 1 35.03 -6.61 34.85
CA MET A 1 34.82 -7.97 35.40
C MET A 1 35.32 -8.94 34.35
N GLY A 2 36.20 -9.88 34.72
CA GLY A 2 36.69 -10.91 33.78
C GLY A 2 35.53 -11.72 33.20
N PRO A 3 35.69 -12.30 32.01
CA PRO A 3 34.55 -12.79 31.27
C PRO A 3 34.00 -14.05 32.00
N PRO A 4 32.68 -14.13 32.28
CA PRO A 4 32.15 -14.89 33.42
C PRO A 4 32.12 -16.42 33.27
N TYR A 5 32.56 -16.97 32.14
CA TYR A 5 32.42 -18.39 31.83
C TYR A 5 33.80 -19.05 31.66
N GLN A 6 34.08 -20.08 32.46
CA GLN A 6 35.42 -20.69 32.56
C GLN A 6 35.78 -21.61 31.37
N THR A 7 34.82 -21.96 30.50
CA THR A 7 35.04 -22.91 29.40
C THR A 7 34.30 -22.50 28.14
N ASP A 8 34.82 -22.87 26.96
CA ASP A 8 34.25 -22.60 25.64
C ASP A 8 32.79 -23.09 25.53
N TYR A 9 32.50 -24.23 26.17
CA TYR A 9 31.15 -24.79 26.25
C TYR A 9 30.15 -23.86 26.96
N LEU A 10 30.56 -23.20 28.04
CA LEU A 10 29.66 -22.34 28.81
C LEU A 10 29.30 -21.07 28.04
N TYR A 11 30.21 -20.54 27.22
CA TYR A 11 29.90 -19.45 26.29
C TYR A 11 28.89 -19.90 25.24
N PHE A 12 29.15 -21.02 24.56
CA PHE A 12 28.22 -21.56 23.56
C PHE A 12 26.84 -21.83 24.16
N ARG A 13 26.79 -22.46 25.33
CA ARG A 13 25.55 -22.75 26.03
C ARG A 13 24.75 -21.49 26.33
N HIS A 14 25.42 -20.42 26.76
CA HIS A 14 24.76 -19.16 27.06
C HIS A 14 24.16 -18.53 25.78
N ASP A 15 24.98 -18.37 24.74
CA ASP A 15 24.54 -17.73 23.49
C ASP A 15 23.45 -18.54 22.79
N ALA A 16 23.57 -19.87 22.77
CA ALA A 16 22.56 -20.77 22.21
C ALA A 16 21.26 -20.72 23.00
N ALA A 17 21.32 -20.77 24.34
CA ALA A 17 20.12 -20.71 25.17
C ALA A 17 19.40 -19.36 25.04
N GLN A 18 20.15 -18.25 24.97
CA GLN A 18 19.58 -16.92 24.76
C GLN A 18 18.91 -16.81 23.39
N PHE A 19 19.57 -17.28 22.33
CA PHE A 19 19.00 -17.29 20.99
C PHE A 19 17.73 -18.15 20.93
N ILE A 20 17.75 -19.36 21.49
CA ILE A 20 16.60 -20.25 21.48
C ILE A 20 15.45 -19.65 22.30
N ALA A 21 15.71 -19.07 23.48
CA ALA A 21 14.66 -18.45 24.29
C ALA A 21 13.96 -17.29 23.56
N LEU A 22 14.71 -16.50 22.79
CA LEU A 22 14.16 -15.38 22.03
C LEU A 22 13.40 -15.82 20.77
N ASN A 23 13.89 -16.85 20.08
CA ASN A 23 13.40 -17.23 18.75
C ASN A 23 12.49 -18.47 18.74
N ARG A 24 12.46 -19.24 19.84
CA ARG A 24 11.69 -20.48 20.01
C ARG A 24 11.09 -20.55 21.43
N PRO A 25 10.24 -19.59 21.84
CA PRO A 25 9.73 -19.49 23.20
C PRO A 25 8.93 -20.72 23.66
N GLN A 26 8.44 -21.53 22.72
CA GLN A 26 7.72 -22.78 22.98
C GLN A 26 8.62 -23.95 23.39
N TRP A 27 9.96 -23.85 23.21
CA TRP A 27 10.87 -24.93 23.59
C TRP A 27 11.04 -24.99 25.10
N THR A 28 10.87 -26.19 25.65
CA THR A 28 11.12 -26.46 27.07
C THR A 28 12.60 -26.39 27.38
N ARG A 29 12.93 -26.11 28.65
CA ARG A 29 14.32 -26.08 29.13
C ARG A 29 15.08 -27.37 28.83
N GLU A 30 14.39 -28.51 28.83
CA GLU A 30 14.97 -29.81 28.51
C GLU A 30 15.34 -29.92 27.02
N GLN A 31 14.47 -29.45 26.13
CA GLN A 31 14.70 -29.41 24.68
C GLN A 31 15.86 -28.47 24.31
N ILE A 32 15.96 -27.33 24.99
CA ILE A 32 17.12 -26.42 24.87
C ILE A 32 18.40 -27.14 25.28
N ASN A 33 18.40 -27.79 26.45
CA ASN A 33 19.58 -28.49 26.96
C ASN A 33 20.00 -29.64 26.05
N HIS A 34 19.06 -30.41 25.50
CA HIS A 34 19.36 -31.48 24.53
C HIS A 34 19.96 -30.92 23.25
N THR A 35 19.39 -29.83 22.72
CA THR A 35 19.89 -29.20 21.50
C THR A 35 21.31 -28.67 21.68
N VAL A 36 21.55 -27.90 22.75
CA VAL A 36 22.88 -27.38 23.08
C VAL A 36 23.89 -28.52 23.28
N SER A 37 23.51 -29.57 24.02
CA SER A 37 24.41 -30.70 24.28
C SER A 37 24.76 -31.47 23.01
N THR A 38 23.79 -31.69 22.12
CA THR A 38 23.97 -32.39 20.85
C THR A 38 24.90 -31.62 19.92
N LEU A 39 24.63 -30.32 19.74
CA LEU A 39 25.48 -29.44 18.92
C LEU A 39 26.90 -29.35 19.44
N TRP A 40 27.08 -29.18 20.76
CA TRP A 40 28.41 -29.14 21.34
C TRP A 40 29.15 -30.47 21.22
N ALA A 41 28.46 -31.61 21.32
CA ALA A 41 29.10 -32.91 21.18
C ALA A 41 29.50 -33.20 19.72
N GLY A 42 28.59 -32.94 18.77
CA GLY A 42 28.68 -33.42 17.39
C GLY A 42 29.11 -32.40 16.32
N SER A 43 29.21 -31.10 16.62
CA SER A 43 29.63 -30.08 15.65
C SER A 43 31.03 -29.55 15.93
N GLN A 44 32.01 -29.92 15.09
CA GLN A 44 33.37 -29.41 15.20
C GLN A 44 33.45 -27.90 14.90
N THR A 45 32.67 -27.41 13.92
CA THR A 45 32.59 -25.99 13.57
C THR A 45 32.18 -25.11 14.76
N VAL A 46 31.23 -25.57 15.59
CA VAL A 46 30.82 -24.85 16.80
C VAL A 46 31.98 -24.79 17.81
N LYS A 47 32.68 -25.91 18.02
CA LYS A 47 33.84 -25.94 18.94
C LYS A 47 34.94 -25.00 18.46
N ASP A 48 35.27 -25.04 17.17
CA ASP A 48 36.32 -24.23 16.56
C ASP A 48 36.00 -22.73 16.68
N HIS A 49 34.75 -22.32 16.45
CA HIS A 49 34.31 -20.92 16.63
C HIS A 49 34.62 -20.41 18.05
N TYR A 50 34.16 -21.12 19.09
CA TYR A 50 34.38 -20.67 20.46
C TYR A 50 35.83 -20.82 20.93
N GLN A 51 36.57 -21.81 20.42
CA GLN A 51 38.00 -21.95 20.71
C GLN A 51 38.83 -20.82 20.11
N ASN A 52 38.50 -20.38 18.90
CA ASN A 52 39.22 -19.33 18.18
C ASN A 52 38.86 -17.91 18.65
N SER A 53 37.73 -17.76 19.34
CA SER A 53 37.21 -16.45 19.76
C SER A 53 37.37 -16.14 21.25
N LYS A 54 38.31 -16.83 21.93
CA LYS A 54 38.61 -16.69 23.38
C LYS A 54 38.95 -15.29 23.87
N THR A 55 39.38 -14.39 22.98
CA THR A 55 39.82 -13.03 23.32
C THR A 55 38.80 -11.95 22.96
N SER A 56 37.67 -12.32 22.36
CA SER A 56 36.62 -11.38 21.92
C SER A 56 35.80 -10.88 23.12
N ASN A 57 35.69 -9.56 23.28
CA ASN A 57 34.78 -8.93 24.24
C ASN A 57 33.95 -7.86 23.50
N PRO A 58 32.60 -7.88 23.53
CA PRO A 58 31.72 -8.89 24.16
C PRO A 58 31.86 -10.28 23.52
N GLY A 59 31.36 -11.33 24.18
CA GLY A 59 31.54 -12.74 23.78
C GLY A 59 31.21 -13.01 22.30
N PRO A 60 31.68 -14.14 21.73
CA PRO A 60 31.77 -14.31 20.29
C PRO A 60 30.43 -14.43 19.55
N GLY A 61 29.32 -14.64 20.28
CA GLY A 61 28.02 -14.93 19.70
C GLY A 61 28.01 -16.29 19.00
N LEU A 62 26.84 -16.69 18.50
CA LEU A 62 26.72 -17.92 17.72
C LEU A 62 27.47 -17.80 16.38
N PRO A 63 28.07 -18.89 15.87
CA PRO A 63 28.66 -18.90 14.53
C PRO A 63 27.59 -18.58 13.48
N VAL A 64 28.04 -18.05 12.34
CA VAL A 64 27.18 -17.72 11.19
C VAL A 64 27.50 -18.69 10.05
N PRO A 65 26.52 -19.44 9.52
CA PRO A 65 25.10 -19.46 9.89
C PRO A 65 24.85 -20.04 11.29
N THR A 66 23.72 -19.66 11.92
CA THR A 66 23.37 -20.13 13.26
C THR A 66 23.29 -21.67 13.28
N PRO A 67 23.98 -22.34 14.22
CA PRO A 67 23.99 -23.80 14.28
C PRO A 67 22.70 -24.37 14.89
N ILE A 68 21.79 -23.50 15.36
CA ILE A 68 20.57 -23.90 16.05
C ILE A 68 19.54 -24.41 15.03
N PRO A 69 19.13 -25.68 15.08
CA PRO A 69 18.14 -26.24 14.15
C PRO A 69 16.73 -25.65 14.36
N VAL A 70 15.87 -25.83 13.36
CA VAL A 70 14.45 -25.46 13.45
C VAL A 70 13.72 -26.37 14.44
N ASP A 71 14.03 -27.66 14.39
CA ASP A 71 13.50 -28.69 15.29
C ASP A 71 14.52 -29.03 16.38
N GLN A 72 14.04 -29.27 17.59
CA GLN A 72 14.88 -29.62 18.73
C GLN A 72 15.49 -31.02 18.58
N TYR A 73 16.69 -31.19 19.13
CA TYR A 73 17.26 -32.52 19.32
C TYR A 73 16.64 -33.23 20.52
N SER A 74 16.47 -34.55 20.39
CA SER A 74 16.03 -35.44 21.45
C SER A 74 17.19 -35.83 22.38
N LYS A 75 16.87 -36.49 23.49
CA LYS A 75 17.88 -37.09 24.38
C LYS A 75 18.74 -38.14 23.64
N ASN A 76 18.14 -38.92 22.74
CA ASN A 76 18.82 -39.95 21.97
C ASN A 76 19.88 -39.34 21.03
N ASP A 77 19.60 -38.16 20.47
CA ASP A 77 20.55 -37.44 19.61
C ASP A 77 21.78 -36.98 20.40
N VAL A 78 21.60 -36.58 21.67
CA VAL A 78 22.71 -36.25 22.59
C VAL A 78 23.60 -37.47 22.80
N GLU A 79 23.01 -38.64 23.01
CA GLU A 79 23.74 -39.90 23.25
C GLU A 79 24.53 -40.33 22.01
N ILE A 80 23.91 -40.26 20.83
CA ILE A 80 24.57 -40.54 19.55
C ILE A 80 25.71 -39.55 19.29
N ALA A 81 25.48 -38.25 19.49
CA ALA A 81 26.50 -37.23 19.24
C ALA A 81 27.69 -37.35 20.20
N LYS A 82 27.45 -37.71 21.46
CA LYS A 82 28.52 -38.00 22.42
C LYS A 82 29.29 -39.27 22.09
N ALA A 83 28.61 -40.32 21.62
CA ALA A 83 29.24 -41.58 21.27
C ALA A 83 30.08 -41.50 19.99
N THR A 84 29.59 -40.76 18.98
CA THR A 84 30.19 -40.72 17.64
C THR A 84 31.06 -39.48 17.40
N GLY A 85 30.88 -38.42 18.19
CA GLY A 85 31.48 -37.11 17.92
C GLY A 85 30.91 -36.43 16.67
N GLN A 86 29.80 -36.94 16.12
CA GLN A 86 29.13 -36.42 14.93
C GLN A 86 27.65 -36.17 15.23
N LEU A 87 27.04 -35.18 14.58
CA LEU A 87 25.58 -35.01 14.67
C LEU A 87 24.90 -36.25 14.07
N ALA A 88 23.88 -36.78 14.76
CA ALA A 88 23.10 -37.89 14.24
C ALA A 88 22.56 -37.50 12.86
N GLY A 89 23.06 -38.17 11.81
CA GLY A 89 22.65 -37.86 10.45
C GLY A 89 21.15 -38.00 10.34
N PHE A 90 20.47 -36.94 9.93
CA PHE A 90 19.11 -37.01 9.41
C PHE A 90 19.13 -37.97 8.21
N ALA A 91 18.98 -39.27 8.48
CA ALA A 91 18.92 -40.34 7.49
C ALA A 91 17.50 -40.47 6.88
N GLY A 92 16.64 -39.48 7.09
CA GLY A 92 15.47 -39.27 6.24
C GLY A 92 15.91 -38.46 5.03
N SER A 93 15.74 -39.02 3.83
CA SER A 93 15.96 -38.41 2.52
C SER A 93 16.44 -36.95 2.55
N ILE A 94 17.69 -36.74 2.17
CA ILE A 94 18.15 -35.49 1.60
C ILE A 94 17.38 -35.28 0.29
N ILE A 95 16.09 -34.92 0.37
CA ILE A 95 15.58 -33.88 -0.51
C ILE A 95 16.46 -32.70 -0.14
N GLY A 96 17.29 -32.25 -1.07
CA GLY A 96 18.28 -31.21 -0.82
C GLY A 96 17.66 -30.01 -0.12
N ILE A 97 17.71 -30.02 1.21
CA ILE A 97 17.57 -28.81 2.00
C ILE A 97 18.90 -28.14 1.74
N HIS A 98 18.91 -27.38 0.64
CA HIS A 98 19.87 -26.35 0.37
C HIS A 98 20.00 -25.60 1.69
N VAL A 99 21.10 -25.85 2.41
CA VAL A 99 21.53 -24.91 3.44
C VAL A 99 21.56 -23.60 2.68
N ASP A 100 20.75 -22.64 3.10
CA ASP A 100 20.78 -21.30 2.53
C ASP A 100 22.19 -20.76 2.82
N GLU A 101 23.11 -21.03 1.90
CA GLU A 101 24.56 -20.96 2.09
C GLU A 101 25.09 -19.54 2.32
N LEU A 102 24.22 -18.53 2.31
CA LEU A 102 24.60 -17.14 2.53
C LEU A 102 23.49 -16.39 3.27
N PRO A 103 23.82 -15.37 4.10
CA PRO A 103 22.86 -14.53 4.83
C PRO A 103 21.88 -13.72 3.95
N TYR A 104 21.83 -13.98 2.64
CA TYR A 104 21.02 -13.28 1.64
C TYR A 104 20.54 -14.20 0.51
N SER A 105 20.33 -15.50 0.74
CA SER A 105 19.83 -16.44 -0.30
C SER A 105 18.45 -16.07 -0.86
N PHE A 106 17.71 -15.23 -0.12
CA PHE A 106 16.45 -14.61 -0.52
C PHE A 106 16.62 -13.37 -1.39
N TRP A 107 17.84 -12.94 -1.71
CA TRP A 107 18.11 -11.97 -2.77
C TRP A 107 18.33 -12.67 -4.12
N PRO A 108 18.23 -11.94 -5.24
CA PRO A 108 18.65 -12.46 -6.54
C PRO A 108 20.11 -12.95 -6.51
N PRO A 109 20.48 -13.92 -7.35
CA PRO A 109 21.87 -14.32 -7.47
C PRO A 109 22.73 -13.20 -8.10
N LEU A 110 24.02 -13.20 -7.76
CA LEU A 110 25.02 -12.31 -8.37
C LEU A 110 25.38 -12.76 -9.82
N PRO A 111 25.88 -11.85 -10.67
CA PRO A 111 26.06 -10.42 -10.42
C PRO A 111 24.76 -9.63 -10.53
N TYR A 112 24.60 -8.62 -9.66
CA TYR A 112 23.52 -7.65 -9.83
C TYR A 112 23.79 -6.77 -11.03
N ASP A 113 22.73 -6.33 -11.69
CA ASP A 113 22.89 -5.36 -12.74
C ASP A 113 23.44 -4.04 -12.18
N ASP A 114 24.27 -3.35 -12.98
CA ASP A 114 24.77 -2.04 -12.62
C ASP A 114 23.60 -1.08 -12.35
N ALA A 115 23.67 -0.42 -11.20
CA ALA A 115 22.74 0.66 -10.92
C ALA A 115 23.19 1.86 -11.73
N PRO A 116 22.34 2.39 -12.65
CA PRO A 116 22.68 3.63 -13.33
C PRO A 116 23.00 4.71 -12.27
N GLU A 117 23.91 5.61 -12.62
CA GLU A 117 24.15 6.86 -11.91
C GLU A 117 22.88 7.71 -11.97
N LEU A 118 21.90 7.37 -11.14
CA LEU A 118 20.71 8.16 -10.94
C LEU A 118 21.07 9.23 -9.90
N ALA A 119 20.78 10.49 -10.21
CA ALA A 119 20.80 11.55 -9.21
C ALA A 119 20.06 11.05 -7.96
N ALA A 120 20.65 11.28 -6.78
CA ALA A 120 20.09 10.79 -5.53
C ALA A 120 18.71 11.40 -5.30
N PHE A 121 17.67 10.71 -5.75
CA PHE A 121 16.29 11.11 -5.57
C PHE A 121 15.90 10.75 -4.14
N ASN A 122 16.20 11.67 -3.20
CA ASN A 122 15.75 11.54 -1.83
C ASN A 122 14.30 11.99 -1.74
N THR A 123 13.38 11.03 -1.89
CA THR A 123 11.93 11.23 -1.82
C THR A 123 11.45 11.86 -0.52
N ALA A 124 12.17 11.71 0.59
CA ALA A 124 11.81 12.31 1.89
C ALA A 124 11.71 13.85 1.82
N THR A 125 12.39 14.49 0.85
CA THR A 125 12.28 15.95 0.66
C THR A 125 11.07 16.38 -0.18
N LEU A 126 10.36 15.46 -0.84
CA LEU A 126 9.23 15.78 -1.73
C LEU A 126 7.87 15.57 -1.09
N GLU A 127 7.80 14.69 -0.09
CA GLU A 127 6.56 14.35 0.64
C GLU A 127 5.90 15.55 1.31
N ASN A 128 6.73 16.46 1.85
CA ASN A 128 6.26 17.69 2.49
C ASN A 128 5.90 18.80 1.48
N LEU A 129 6.02 18.53 0.17
CA LEU A 129 5.98 19.57 -0.85
C LEU A 129 4.87 19.38 -1.90
N ASP A 130 4.02 18.36 -1.83
CA ASP A 130 2.90 18.24 -2.78
C ASP A 130 1.73 19.17 -2.46
N VAL A 131 1.72 19.78 -1.28
CA VAL A 131 0.84 20.90 -0.94
C VAL A 131 1.64 22.19 -1.15
N ASP A 132 1.31 22.98 -2.18
CA ASP A 132 2.00 24.25 -2.48
C ASP A 132 1.90 25.30 -1.35
N THR A 133 1.05 25.03 -0.35
CA THR A 133 0.81 25.91 0.79
C THR A 133 2.03 25.96 1.70
N GLY A 134 2.71 27.11 1.72
CA GLY A 134 3.77 27.41 2.68
C GLY A 134 5.20 27.17 2.19
N LEU A 135 5.41 26.77 0.94
CA LEU A 135 6.75 26.65 0.37
C LEU A 135 7.26 27.97 -0.16
N SER A 136 8.54 28.28 0.10
CA SER A 136 9.23 29.36 -0.58
C SER A 136 9.41 29.06 -2.08
N ASP A 137 9.59 30.08 -2.89
CA ASP A 137 9.81 29.92 -4.33
C ASP A 137 11.09 29.11 -4.62
N GLU A 138 12.13 29.24 -3.79
CA GLU A 138 13.35 28.43 -3.87
C GLU A 138 13.08 26.95 -3.60
N GLN A 139 12.22 26.63 -2.64
CA GLN A 139 11.85 25.24 -2.34
C GLN A 139 11.04 24.62 -3.47
N LYS A 140 10.10 25.38 -4.07
CA LYS A 140 9.34 24.97 -5.25
C LYS A 140 10.26 24.73 -6.43
N LYS A 141 11.18 25.65 -6.72
CA LYS A 141 12.17 25.49 -7.78
C LYS A 141 13.04 24.24 -7.57
N ALA A 142 13.58 24.03 -6.37
CA ALA A 142 14.39 22.84 -6.07
C ALA A 142 13.58 21.53 -6.14
N ARG A 143 12.29 21.56 -5.80
CA ARG A 143 11.36 20.43 -5.99
C ARG A 143 11.22 20.10 -7.48
N ASP A 144 10.95 21.11 -8.29
CA ASP A 144 10.67 20.94 -9.72
C ASP A 144 11.92 20.53 -10.50
N GLU A 145 13.10 21.06 -10.15
CA GLU A 145 14.40 20.62 -10.67
C GLU A 145 14.67 19.14 -10.36
N ARG A 146 14.34 18.67 -9.15
CA ARG A 146 14.48 17.25 -8.78
C ARG A 146 13.53 16.36 -9.57
N ARG A 147 12.26 16.77 -9.72
CA ARG A 147 11.28 16.06 -10.55
C ARG A 147 11.73 15.97 -12.00
N ALA A 148 12.20 17.09 -12.56
CA ALA A 148 12.76 17.13 -13.90
C ALA A 148 13.97 16.20 -14.01
N SER A 149 14.94 16.29 -13.11
CA SER A 149 16.13 15.42 -13.12
C SER A 149 15.77 13.93 -13.12
N TRP A 150 14.77 13.53 -12.33
CA TRP A 150 14.29 12.15 -12.30
C TRP A 150 13.61 11.72 -13.61
N LEU A 151 12.80 12.58 -14.23
CA LEU A 151 12.18 12.31 -15.55
C LEU A 151 13.21 12.22 -16.70
N HIS A 152 14.36 12.88 -16.57
CA HIS A 152 15.45 12.76 -17.55
C HIS A 152 16.20 11.42 -17.44
N THR A 153 15.92 10.60 -16.43
CA THR A 153 16.54 9.28 -16.32
C THR A 153 15.92 8.31 -17.33
N LYS A 154 16.75 7.45 -17.94
CA LYS A 154 16.25 6.32 -18.74
C LYS A 154 15.36 5.42 -17.88
N PRO A 155 14.33 4.78 -18.44
CA PRO A 155 13.48 3.90 -17.65
C PRO A 155 14.23 2.65 -17.16
N ASN A 156 15.16 2.11 -17.96
CA ASN A 156 15.97 0.89 -17.70
C ASN A 156 15.11 -0.38 -17.54
N MET A 157 14.11 -0.55 -18.40
CA MET A 157 13.21 -1.71 -18.44
C MET A 157 13.89 -3.00 -18.87
N SER A 158 14.83 -2.91 -19.81
CA SER A 158 15.53 -4.04 -20.40
C SER A 158 17.02 -3.82 -20.33
N ARG A 159 17.76 -4.92 -20.14
CA ARG A 159 19.23 -4.86 -20.06
C ARG A 159 19.87 -4.50 -21.40
N ASP A 160 19.29 -5.00 -22.49
CA ASP A 160 19.87 -4.93 -23.83
C ASP A 160 18.96 -4.22 -24.86
N GLY A 161 17.80 -3.75 -24.45
CA GLY A 161 16.84 -3.11 -25.36
C GLY A 161 17.16 -1.64 -25.61
N ASP A 162 16.88 -1.21 -26.83
CA ASP A 162 16.93 0.20 -27.19
C ASP A 162 15.76 0.95 -26.54
N GLU A 163 16.09 1.73 -25.52
CA GLU A 163 15.14 2.58 -24.79
C GLU A 163 15.24 4.05 -25.19
N THR A 164 15.97 4.38 -26.27
CA THR A 164 16.14 5.77 -26.73
C THR A 164 14.82 6.43 -27.12
N ARG A 165 13.80 5.64 -27.44
CA ARG A 165 12.46 6.12 -27.78
C ARG A 165 11.59 6.44 -26.56
N TRP A 166 12.01 6.03 -25.36
CA TRP A 166 11.28 6.27 -24.11
C TRP A 166 11.77 7.52 -23.37
N HIS A 167 10.83 8.38 -23.01
CA HIS A 167 11.13 9.66 -22.37
C HIS A 167 10.20 9.89 -21.17
N GLY A 168 10.73 10.40 -20.06
CA GLY A 168 9.91 10.86 -18.93
C GLY A 168 9.13 12.11 -19.32
N ALA A 169 7.81 12.03 -19.33
CA ALA A 169 6.93 13.10 -19.80
C ALA A 169 6.32 13.92 -18.66
N LYS A 170 5.92 13.28 -17.56
CA LYS A 170 5.23 13.96 -16.46
C LYS A 170 5.45 13.27 -15.12
N PHE A 171 5.71 14.04 -14.08
CA PHE A 171 5.67 13.54 -12.70
C PHE A 171 4.21 13.42 -12.27
N ILE A 172 3.77 12.24 -11.84
CA ILE A 172 2.36 11.97 -11.49
C ILE A 172 2.12 12.23 -10.01
N GLY A 173 2.97 11.70 -9.13
CA GLY A 173 2.81 11.86 -7.70
C GLY A 173 3.92 11.23 -6.87
N ALA A 174 3.98 11.59 -5.59
CA ALA A 174 4.87 11.00 -4.59
C ALA A 174 4.11 10.64 -3.31
N GLY A 175 4.66 9.72 -2.53
CA GLY A 175 4.13 9.37 -1.22
C GLY A 175 5.12 8.56 -0.39
N GLY A 176 4.58 7.93 0.67
CA GLY A 176 5.29 7.09 1.66
C GLY A 176 6.27 6.11 1.04
N TYR A 177 5.85 5.50 -0.06
CA TYR A 177 6.52 4.35 -0.65
C TYR A 177 7.42 4.71 -1.84
N GLY A 178 7.35 5.94 -2.36
CA GLY A 178 8.12 6.30 -3.55
C GLY A 178 7.52 7.45 -4.36
N CYS A 179 7.80 7.42 -5.66
CA CYS A 179 7.22 8.32 -6.64
C CYS A 179 6.74 7.56 -7.88
N VAL A 180 5.86 8.20 -8.65
CA VAL A 180 5.33 7.70 -9.91
C VAL A 180 5.42 8.79 -10.97
N GLY A 181 5.78 8.43 -12.19
CA GLY A 181 5.74 9.32 -13.33
C GLY A 181 5.35 8.60 -14.61
N LEU A 182 4.93 9.40 -15.59
CA LEU A 182 4.56 8.98 -16.94
C LEU A 182 5.80 8.97 -17.83
N TRP A 183 6.06 7.83 -18.44
CA TRP A 183 6.99 7.68 -19.55
C TRP A 183 6.21 7.46 -20.84
N VAL A 184 6.70 8.04 -21.94
CA VAL A 184 6.10 7.92 -23.27
C VAL A 184 7.11 7.37 -24.26
N GLU A 185 6.70 6.42 -25.07
CA GLU A 185 7.45 6.00 -26.25
C GLU A 185 7.03 6.85 -27.43
N ARG A 186 8.00 7.39 -28.18
CA ARG A 186 7.74 8.17 -29.39
C ARG A 186 8.23 7.45 -30.64
N ASP A 187 7.48 7.56 -31.74
CA ASP A 187 7.97 7.15 -33.07
C ASP A 187 8.92 8.20 -33.67
N ASP A 188 9.48 7.90 -34.84
CA ASP A 188 10.39 8.80 -35.57
C ASP A 188 9.73 10.13 -35.99
N ARG A 189 8.40 10.21 -35.91
CA ARG A 189 7.60 11.42 -36.17
C ARG A 189 7.20 12.14 -34.89
N ASN A 190 7.78 11.75 -33.75
CA ASN A 190 7.52 12.31 -32.43
C ASN A 190 6.07 12.09 -31.93
N ASN A 191 5.33 11.14 -32.51
CA ASN A 191 4.01 10.75 -32.01
C ASN A 191 4.15 9.79 -30.84
N VAL A 192 3.31 9.95 -29.82
CA VAL A 192 3.26 9.01 -28.68
C VAL A 192 2.59 7.70 -29.11
N VAL A 193 3.38 6.62 -29.17
CA VAL A 193 2.90 5.28 -29.55
C VAL A 193 2.59 4.40 -28.35
N ASP A 194 3.23 4.65 -27.21
CA ASP A 194 2.98 3.94 -25.96
C ASP A 194 3.17 4.85 -24.73
N ARG A 195 2.55 4.48 -23.61
CA ARG A 195 2.58 5.17 -22.33
C ARG A 195 2.71 4.15 -21.21
N MET A 196 3.57 4.44 -20.25
CA MET A 196 3.68 3.64 -19.03
C MET A 196 3.82 4.51 -17.79
N ALA A 197 3.35 3.99 -16.67
CA ALA A 197 3.67 4.53 -15.36
C ALA A 197 4.93 3.83 -14.83
N VAL A 198 5.90 4.61 -14.39
CA VAL A 198 7.11 4.12 -13.71
C VAL A 198 7.01 4.50 -12.25
N LYS A 199 6.87 3.51 -11.37
CA LYS A 199 6.94 3.66 -9.92
C LYS A 199 8.37 3.38 -9.47
N GLU A 200 8.97 4.27 -8.69
CA GLU A 200 10.29 4.08 -8.09
C GLU A 200 10.18 4.18 -6.56
N THR A 201 10.71 3.19 -5.85
CA THR A 201 10.72 3.24 -4.40
C THR A 201 11.79 4.17 -3.85
N ARG A 202 11.57 4.61 -2.61
CA ARG A 202 12.59 5.30 -1.83
C ARG A 202 13.80 4.39 -1.60
N ASN A 203 14.93 4.99 -1.27
CA ASN A 203 16.03 4.20 -0.71
C ASN A 203 15.57 3.56 0.60
N HIS A 204 15.46 2.24 0.63
CA HIS A 204 15.13 1.52 1.85
C HIS A 204 16.31 1.62 2.83
N SER A 205 16.00 1.63 4.13
CA SER A 205 17.02 1.48 5.16
C SER A 205 17.72 0.14 5.00
N ALA A 206 18.99 0.05 5.42
CA ALA A 206 19.73 -1.21 5.33
C ALA A 206 19.04 -2.36 6.08
N ARG A 207 18.39 -2.04 7.22
CA ARG A 207 17.59 -3.00 8.00
C ARG A 207 16.40 -3.50 7.19
N HIS A 208 15.57 -2.60 6.66
CA HIS A 208 14.38 -2.97 5.90
C HIS A 208 14.75 -3.75 4.61
N TRP A 209 15.77 -3.31 3.88
CA TRP A 209 16.19 -3.98 2.64
C TRP A 209 16.76 -5.38 2.85
N ARG A 210 17.42 -5.61 3.99
CA ARG A 210 18.00 -6.91 4.38
C ARG A 210 17.02 -7.81 5.15
N ASP A 211 15.83 -7.32 5.43
CA ASP A 211 14.83 -8.09 6.15
C ASP A 211 14.16 -9.08 5.18
N PRO A 212 14.33 -10.40 5.36
CA PRO A 212 13.74 -11.41 4.49
C PRO A 212 12.22 -11.28 4.36
N LYS A 213 11.54 -10.67 5.35
CA LYS A 213 10.09 -10.48 5.31
C LYS A 213 9.61 -9.59 4.17
N ASN A 214 10.47 -8.71 3.65
CA ASN A 214 10.16 -7.84 2.51
C ASN A 214 10.46 -8.49 1.15
N TRP A 215 10.90 -9.76 1.15
CA TRP A 215 11.29 -10.49 -0.05
C TRP A 215 10.52 -11.80 -0.20
N ARG A 216 10.09 -12.11 -1.42
CA ARG A 216 9.43 -13.36 -1.77
C ARG A 216 9.96 -13.84 -3.11
N GLY A 217 10.30 -15.12 -3.22
CA GLY A 217 10.79 -15.67 -4.49
C GLY A 217 12.03 -14.95 -5.06
N ARG A 218 12.90 -14.43 -4.18
CA ARG A 218 14.06 -13.59 -4.52
C ARG A 218 13.75 -12.21 -5.10
N LEU A 219 12.51 -11.73 -4.97
CA LEU A 219 12.10 -10.40 -5.40
C LEU A 219 11.51 -9.62 -4.21
N PRO A 220 11.53 -8.28 -4.24
CA PRO A 220 10.72 -7.50 -3.31
C PRO A 220 9.26 -7.94 -3.36
N GLN A 221 8.59 -7.95 -2.22
CA GLN A 221 7.23 -8.51 -2.09
C GLN A 221 6.23 -7.94 -3.10
N GLU A 222 6.16 -6.62 -3.26
CA GLU A 222 5.28 -5.95 -4.23
C GLU A 222 5.55 -6.44 -5.67
N VAL A 223 6.83 -6.57 -6.04
CA VAL A 223 7.26 -7.05 -7.36
C VAL A 223 6.83 -8.51 -7.57
N GLN A 224 6.97 -9.36 -6.54
CA GLN A 224 6.56 -10.75 -6.61
C GLN A 224 5.04 -10.89 -6.77
N ILE A 225 4.24 -10.07 -6.08
CA ILE A 225 2.78 -10.05 -6.20
C ILE A 225 2.37 -9.69 -7.64
N HIS A 226 2.93 -8.62 -8.19
CA HIS A 226 2.70 -8.24 -9.58
C HIS A 226 3.02 -9.38 -10.55
N ARG A 227 4.14 -10.08 -10.34
CA ARG A 227 4.54 -11.21 -11.17
C ARG A 227 3.55 -12.37 -11.09
N LEU A 228 3.09 -12.76 -9.89
CA LEU A 228 2.10 -13.83 -9.71
C LEU A 228 0.78 -13.48 -10.41
N VAL A 229 0.33 -12.23 -10.28
CA VAL A 229 -0.88 -11.73 -10.94
C VAL A 229 -0.74 -11.78 -12.47
N GLU A 230 0.40 -11.34 -13.01
CA GLU A 230 0.63 -11.34 -14.47
C GLU A 230 0.80 -12.75 -15.06
N GLU A 231 1.49 -13.65 -14.36
CA GLU A 231 1.61 -15.07 -14.75
C GLU A 231 0.22 -15.72 -14.87
N ARG A 232 -0.68 -15.42 -13.93
CA ARG A 232 -2.05 -15.94 -13.98
C ARG A 232 -2.91 -15.24 -15.03
N ARG A 233 -2.74 -13.94 -15.22
CA ARG A 233 -3.41 -13.15 -16.27
C ARG A 233 -3.13 -13.72 -17.66
N ALA A 234 -1.93 -14.22 -17.92
CA ALA A 234 -1.57 -14.82 -19.21
C ALA A 234 -2.44 -16.04 -19.60
N VAL A 235 -3.06 -16.69 -18.60
CA VAL A 235 -3.96 -17.83 -18.81
C VAL A 235 -5.43 -17.39 -18.95
N ASP A 236 -5.81 -16.24 -18.37
CA ASP A 236 -7.20 -15.78 -18.32
C ASP A 236 -7.28 -14.25 -18.23
N SER A 237 -7.03 -13.57 -19.36
CA SER A 237 -6.82 -12.12 -19.41
C SER A 237 -8.00 -11.31 -18.90
N ASP A 238 -9.21 -11.73 -19.24
CA ASP A 238 -10.42 -10.91 -19.10
C ASP A 238 -10.87 -10.76 -17.65
N LYS A 239 -10.54 -11.74 -16.80
CA LYS A 239 -10.86 -11.70 -15.36
C LYS A 239 -9.98 -10.74 -14.58
N PHE A 240 -8.80 -10.42 -15.10
CA PHE A 240 -7.82 -9.56 -14.43
C PHE A 240 -7.92 -8.10 -14.88
N ARG A 241 -8.92 -7.75 -15.70
CA ARG A 241 -9.06 -6.41 -16.30
C ARG A 241 -9.10 -5.26 -15.27
N HIS A 242 -9.46 -5.56 -14.02
CA HIS A 242 -9.57 -4.59 -12.91
C HIS A 242 -8.32 -4.53 -12.03
N LEU A 243 -7.23 -5.18 -12.41
CA LEU A 243 -5.93 -5.11 -11.75
C LEU A 243 -4.94 -4.46 -12.69
N ILE A 244 -4.13 -3.53 -12.18
CA ILE A 244 -3.12 -2.82 -12.99
C ILE A 244 -2.19 -3.81 -13.68
N ARG A 245 -1.95 -3.59 -14.98
CA ARG A 245 -1.09 -4.47 -15.77
C ARG A 245 0.36 -4.20 -15.42
N TYR A 246 1.09 -5.28 -15.18
CA TYR A 246 2.50 -5.26 -14.86
C TYR A 246 3.33 -5.46 -16.13
N ARG A 247 4.26 -4.55 -16.40
CA ARG A 247 5.16 -4.61 -17.57
C ARG A 247 6.55 -5.15 -17.23
N GLY A 248 6.96 -5.05 -15.97
CA GLY A 248 8.27 -5.52 -15.51
C GLY A 248 8.78 -4.74 -14.32
N HIS A 249 10.03 -5.00 -13.94
CA HIS A 249 10.69 -4.30 -12.85
C HIS A 249 12.20 -4.18 -13.09
N ARG A 250 12.85 -3.33 -12.30
CA ARG A 250 14.29 -3.23 -12.22
C ARG A 250 14.73 -3.13 -10.76
N LEU A 251 15.67 -3.98 -10.36
CA LEU A 251 16.27 -3.92 -9.03
C LEU A 251 17.54 -3.08 -9.06
N LEU A 252 17.63 -2.07 -8.20
CA LEU A 252 18.83 -1.27 -8.01
C LEU A 252 19.47 -1.68 -6.68
N MET A 253 20.04 -2.88 -6.65
CA MET A 253 20.49 -3.55 -5.41
C MET A 253 21.49 -2.70 -4.61
N SER A 254 22.44 -2.03 -5.26
CA SER A 254 23.43 -1.15 -4.60
C SER A 254 22.81 0.11 -4.01
N LYS A 255 21.65 0.54 -4.50
CA LYS A 255 20.90 1.71 -4.02
C LYS A 255 19.78 1.35 -3.04
N ARG A 256 19.53 0.04 -2.82
CA ARG A 256 18.44 -0.47 -1.97
C ARG A 256 17.07 0.08 -2.38
N LYS A 257 16.75 0.03 -3.67
CA LYS A 257 15.45 0.44 -4.22
C LYS A 257 15.14 -0.36 -5.49
N TYR A 258 13.92 -0.24 -5.97
CA TYR A 258 13.48 -0.86 -7.22
C TYR A 258 12.53 0.05 -8.00
N ARG A 259 12.41 -0.23 -9.30
CA ARG A 259 11.41 0.34 -10.19
C ARG A 259 10.40 -0.72 -10.62
N ILE A 260 9.15 -0.32 -10.75
CA ILE A 260 8.05 -1.11 -11.29
C ILE A 260 7.51 -0.36 -12.51
N TYR A 261 7.34 -1.09 -13.62
CA TYR A 261 6.76 -0.58 -14.85
C TYR A 261 5.33 -1.09 -14.97
N LEU A 262 4.38 -0.17 -15.11
CA LEU A 262 2.94 -0.43 -15.12
C LEU A 262 2.28 0.19 -16.36
N ASP A 263 1.14 -0.34 -16.77
CA ASP A 263 0.29 0.36 -17.74
C ASP A 263 -0.10 1.75 -17.21
N PHE A 264 -0.22 2.72 -18.11
CA PHE A 264 -0.71 4.04 -17.77
C PHE A 264 -2.25 4.11 -17.85
N CYS A 265 -2.89 4.56 -16.78
CA CYS A 265 -4.32 4.86 -16.75
C CYS A 265 -4.55 6.37 -16.93
N SER A 266 -5.14 6.76 -18.07
CA SER A 266 -5.31 8.18 -18.45
C SER A 266 -6.32 8.95 -17.59
N GLY A 267 -7.25 8.26 -16.92
CA GLY A 267 -8.26 8.88 -16.06
C GLY A 267 -7.77 9.27 -14.66
N SER A 268 -6.46 9.17 -14.37
CA SER A 268 -5.88 9.33 -13.03
C SER A 268 -6.47 8.34 -12.01
N ASP A 269 -6.20 8.54 -10.73
CA ASP A 269 -6.88 7.87 -9.63
C ASP A 269 -8.24 8.51 -9.28
N LEU A 270 -9.08 7.73 -8.60
CA LEU A 270 -10.42 8.10 -8.20
C LEU A 270 -10.41 9.25 -7.17
N LYS A 271 -9.34 9.43 -6.38
CA LYS A 271 -9.22 10.57 -5.45
C LYS A 271 -9.13 11.87 -6.24
N CYS A 272 -8.27 11.94 -7.26
CA CYS A 272 -8.19 13.09 -8.16
C CYS A 272 -9.51 13.36 -8.90
N ALA A 273 -10.18 12.32 -9.40
CA ALA A 273 -11.48 12.46 -10.06
C ALA A 273 -12.54 13.05 -9.09
N MET A 274 -12.52 12.62 -7.82
CA MET A 274 -13.41 13.14 -6.79
C MET A 274 -13.12 14.60 -6.43
N VAL A 275 -11.85 15.03 -6.36
CA VAL A 275 -11.53 16.45 -6.10
C VAL A 275 -12.15 17.35 -7.17
N GLY A 276 -12.07 16.96 -8.44
CA GLY A 276 -12.72 17.70 -9.54
C GLY A 276 -14.25 17.75 -9.38
N HIS A 277 -14.86 16.62 -9.03
CA HIS A 277 -16.29 16.52 -8.78
C HIS A 277 -16.73 17.40 -7.59
N SER A 278 -16.08 17.29 -6.44
CA SER A 278 -16.41 18.03 -5.22
C SER A 278 -16.22 19.54 -5.39
N ASN A 279 -15.17 19.99 -6.09
CA ASN A 279 -14.99 21.41 -6.41
C ASN A 279 -16.11 21.95 -7.30
N THR A 280 -16.52 21.16 -8.30
CA THR A 280 -17.62 21.52 -9.19
C THR A 280 -18.96 21.55 -8.43
N TRP A 281 -19.16 20.59 -7.52
CA TRP A 281 -20.33 20.50 -6.65
C TRP A 281 -20.44 21.70 -5.70
N ALA A 282 -19.37 22.01 -4.96
CA ALA A 282 -19.32 23.12 -4.02
C ALA A 282 -19.55 24.49 -4.70
N PHE A 283 -18.99 24.69 -5.89
CA PHE A 283 -19.14 25.95 -6.63
C PHE A 283 -20.58 26.19 -7.11
N LYS A 284 -21.30 25.14 -7.57
CA LYS A 284 -22.65 25.32 -8.15
C LYS A 284 -23.79 25.22 -7.14
N PHE A 285 -23.56 24.70 -5.93
CA PHE A 285 -24.55 24.73 -4.85
C PHE A 285 -24.78 26.12 -4.24
N GLY A 286 -23.90 27.09 -4.52
CA GLY A 286 -24.17 28.51 -4.24
C GLY A 286 -25.26 29.13 -5.13
N GLU A 287 -25.59 28.51 -6.28
CA GLU A 287 -26.51 29.08 -7.29
C GLU A 287 -27.73 28.19 -7.61
N GLY A 288 -28.02 27.16 -6.82
CA GLY A 288 -29.29 26.40 -6.93
C GLY A 288 -29.48 25.58 -8.21
N LEU A 289 -28.41 25.32 -8.97
CA LEU A 289 -28.47 24.70 -10.31
C LEU A 289 -28.44 23.16 -10.34
N GLY A 290 -28.62 22.48 -9.20
CA GLY A 290 -28.90 21.03 -9.17
C GLY A 290 -27.87 20.15 -9.87
N LEU A 291 -26.57 20.36 -9.62
CA LEU A 291 -25.56 19.46 -10.18
C LEU A 291 -25.62 18.05 -9.58
N PRO A 292 -25.39 17.03 -10.41
CA PRO A 292 -25.76 15.66 -10.12
C PRO A 292 -24.79 15.03 -9.13
N PHE A 293 -25.35 14.36 -8.13
CA PHE A 293 -24.67 13.31 -7.37
C PHE A 293 -24.00 12.33 -8.34
N LEU A 294 -22.95 11.64 -7.89
CA LEU A 294 -22.39 10.55 -8.68
C LEU A 294 -23.52 9.58 -9.05
N PRO A 295 -23.66 9.20 -10.32
CA PRO A 295 -24.66 8.21 -10.70
C PRO A 295 -24.44 6.94 -9.90
N GLU A 296 -25.49 6.45 -9.25
CA GLU A 296 -25.39 5.25 -8.43
C GLU A 296 -24.87 4.04 -9.23
N ALA A 297 -25.22 3.93 -10.51
CA ALA A 297 -24.67 2.94 -11.43
C ALA A 297 -23.13 3.02 -11.56
N PHE A 298 -22.53 4.22 -11.51
CA PHE A 298 -21.07 4.36 -11.49
C PHE A 298 -20.49 3.79 -10.20
N ILE A 299 -21.10 4.08 -9.05
CA ILE A 299 -20.66 3.53 -7.76
C ILE A 299 -20.74 2.00 -7.78
N TRP A 300 -21.84 1.42 -8.27
CA TRP A 300 -21.97 -0.02 -8.44
C TRP A 300 -20.92 -0.62 -9.41
N SER A 301 -20.54 0.11 -10.46
CA SER A 301 -19.46 -0.31 -11.36
C SER A 301 -18.10 -0.37 -10.64
N VAL A 302 -17.84 0.56 -9.70
CA VAL A 302 -16.64 0.53 -8.84
C VAL A 302 -16.69 -0.66 -7.89
N VAL A 303 -17.85 -0.93 -7.27
CA VAL A 303 -18.04 -2.13 -6.40
C VAL A 303 -17.73 -3.40 -7.18
N LYS A 304 -18.33 -3.56 -8.37
CA LYS A 304 -18.12 -4.71 -9.26
C LYS A 304 -16.65 -4.88 -9.60
N ALA A 305 -15.97 -3.80 -10.00
CA ALA A 305 -14.56 -3.82 -10.37
C ALA A 305 -13.67 -4.25 -9.19
N LEU A 306 -13.84 -3.65 -8.01
CA LEU A 306 -13.02 -3.94 -6.83
C LEU A 306 -13.30 -5.34 -6.27
N ALA A 307 -14.57 -5.77 -6.21
CA ALA A 307 -14.92 -7.11 -5.78
C ALA A 307 -14.33 -8.17 -6.74
N THR A 308 -14.37 -7.91 -8.04
CA THR A 308 -13.75 -8.77 -9.06
C THR A 308 -12.24 -8.84 -8.89
N ALA A 309 -11.57 -7.68 -8.75
CA ALA A 309 -10.13 -7.59 -8.54
C ALA A 309 -9.70 -8.38 -7.28
N CYS A 310 -10.39 -8.17 -6.16
CA CYS A 310 -10.06 -8.85 -4.90
C CYS A 310 -10.38 -10.36 -4.94
N LEU A 311 -11.46 -10.79 -5.62
CA LEU A 311 -11.74 -12.21 -5.82
C LEU A 311 -10.60 -12.90 -6.56
N VAL A 312 -10.08 -12.24 -7.59
CA VAL A 312 -8.94 -12.74 -8.37
C VAL A 312 -7.67 -12.77 -7.53
N LEU A 313 -7.42 -11.77 -6.68
CA LEU A 313 -6.28 -11.80 -5.75
C LEU A 313 -6.39 -12.94 -4.73
N GLN A 314 -7.58 -13.22 -4.22
CA GLN A 314 -7.82 -14.26 -3.23
C GLN A 314 -7.80 -15.68 -3.82
N ASN A 315 -8.40 -15.87 -4.99
CA ASN A 315 -8.67 -17.21 -5.55
C ASN A 315 -7.89 -17.51 -6.85
N GLY A 316 -7.21 -16.52 -7.43
CA GLY A 316 -6.59 -16.63 -8.75
C GLY A 316 -7.59 -16.69 -9.91
N THR A 317 -8.89 -16.51 -9.62
CA THR A 317 -10.03 -16.60 -10.54
C THR A 317 -11.26 -16.01 -9.89
N ILE A 318 -12.28 -15.67 -10.68
CA ILE A 318 -13.61 -15.28 -10.17
C ILE A 318 -14.53 -16.50 -9.94
N ALA A 319 -14.13 -17.66 -10.47
CA ALA A 319 -14.89 -18.90 -10.40
C ALA A 319 -15.07 -19.39 -8.95
N LEU A 320 -16.04 -20.28 -8.76
CA LEU A 320 -16.37 -20.85 -7.45
C LEU A 320 -15.18 -21.55 -6.80
N GLU A 321 -14.51 -22.39 -7.58
CA GLU A 321 -13.32 -23.13 -7.16
C GLU A 321 -12.07 -22.25 -7.31
N PRO A 322 -11.30 -22.03 -6.23
CA PRO A 322 -9.99 -21.39 -6.30
C PRO A 322 -9.04 -22.16 -7.21
N VAL A 323 -8.09 -21.44 -7.82
CA VAL A 323 -7.04 -22.05 -8.62
C VAL A 323 -6.13 -22.86 -7.70
N ARG A 324 -5.88 -24.12 -8.07
CA ARG A 324 -4.97 -25.00 -7.33
C ARG A 324 -3.58 -24.36 -7.22
N ASP A 325 -2.99 -24.43 -6.03
CA ASP A 325 -1.67 -23.88 -5.69
C ASP A 325 -1.57 -22.34 -5.79
N TRP A 326 -2.71 -21.65 -5.97
CA TRP A 326 -2.77 -20.19 -5.84
C TRP A 326 -2.54 -19.77 -4.39
N LYS A 327 -1.81 -18.68 -4.21
CA LYS A 327 -1.55 -18.08 -2.90
C LYS A 327 -2.50 -16.92 -2.71
N PRO A 328 -3.44 -16.97 -1.77
CA PRO A 328 -4.38 -15.88 -1.54
C PRO A 328 -3.64 -14.59 -1.19
N ILE A 329 -3.93 -13.52 -1.93
CA ILE A 329 -3.33 -12.19 -1.75
C ILE A 329 -4.39 -11.25 -1.15
N THR A 330 -4.08 -10.63 -0.02
CA THR A 330 -4.87 -9.56 0.59
C THR A 330 -4.24 -8.21 0.26
N HIS A 331 -5.03 -7.23 -0.19
CA HIS A 331 -4.51 -5.96 -0.71
C HIS A 331 -4.04 -5.00 0.39
N LEU A 332 -4.80 -4.92 1.49
CA LEU A 332 -4.56 -4.09 2.70
C LEU A 332 -4.63 -2.56 2.55
N ASP A 333 -4.43 -2.02 1.34
CA ASP A 333 -4.44 -0.56 1.12
C ASP A 333 -5.50 -0.08 0.11
N ILE A 334 -6.72 -0.62 0.16
CA ILE A 334 -7.79 -0.17 -0.74
C ILE A 334 -8.25 1.25 -0.36
N GLN A 335 -8.12 2.19 -1.30
CA GLN A 335 -8.54 3.59 -1.18
C GLN A 335 -8.72 4.24 -2.53
N LEU A 336 -9.38 5.40 -2.55
CA LEU A 336 -9.59 6.21 -3.75
C LEU A 336 -8.29 6.46 -4.55
N ALA A 337 -7.17 6.74 -3.87
CA ALA A 337 -5.88 7.00 -4.52
C ALA A 337 -5.27 5.77 -5.24
N ASN A 338 -5.70 4.56 -4.85
CA ASN A 338 -5.19 3.29 -5.38
C ASN A 338 -6.15 2.66 -6.40
N VAL A 339 -7.26 3.33 -6.71
CA VAL A 339 -8.21 2.94 -7.77
C VAL A 339 -8.01 3.88 -8.97
N LEU A 340 -7.29 3.41 -9.98
CA LEU A 340 -7.04 4.13 -11.22
C LEU A 340 -8.23 4.01 -12.17
N LEU A 341 -8.43 5.01 -13.01
CA LEU A 341 -9.48 5.06 -14.02
C LEU A 341 -8.85 4.91 -15.40
N HIS A 342 -9.13 3.78 -16.06
CA HIS A 342 -8.70 3.57 -17.44
C HIS A 342 -9.82 3.99 -18.40
N CYS A 343 -9.60 5.09 -19.13
CA CYS A 343 -10.54 5.57 -20.13
C CYS A 343 -10.32 4.83 -21.45
N LYS A 344 -11.33 4.09 -21.91
CA LYS A 344 -11.27 3.48 -23.24
C LYS A 344 -11.34 4.63 -24.26
N LYS A 345 -10.39 4.69 -25.20
CA LYS A 345 -10.52 5.58 -26.35
C LYS A 345 -11.83 5.24 -27.04
N ARG A 346 -12.79 6.18 -27.05
CA ARG A 346 -13.94 6.07 -27.94
C ARG A 346 -13.35 5.90 -29.32
N ARG A 347 -13.63 4.76 -29.98
CA ARG A 347 -13.44 4.68 -31.42
C ARG A 347 -14.22 5.86 -31.96
N ALA A 348 -13.52 6.87 -32.48
CA ALA A 348 -14.17 7.98 -33.14
C ALA A 348 -15.04 7.31 -34.20
N SER A 349 -16.36 7.27 -33.97
CA SER A 349 -17.29 6.93 -35.02
C SER A 349 -16.96 7.92 -36.11
N SER A 350 -16.47 7.43 -37.23
CA SER A 350 -16.19 8.21 -38.42
C SER A 350 -17.47 8.96 -38.79
N ILE A 351 -17.57 10.21 -38.33
CA ILE A 351 -18.61 11.16 -38.75
C ILE A 351 -18.34 11.62 -40.21
N GLY A 352 -17.25 11.13 -40.84
CA GLY A 352 -17.09 11.12 -42.29
C GLY A 352 -17.49 9.76 -42.86
N GLY A 353 -18.54 9.72 -43.67
CA GLY A 353 -19.10 8.50 -44.25
C GLY A 353 -18.21 7.84 -45.31
N ASP A 354 -17.25 7.04 -44.88
CA ASP A 354 -16.64 6.00 -45.72
C ASP A 354 -17.30 4.65 -45.40
N LEU A 355 -17.97 4.08 -46.40
CA LEU A 355 -18.56 2.74 -46.33
C LEU A 355 -17.45 1.72 -45.97
N PRO A 356 -17.68 0.81 -45.00
CA PRO A 356 -16.71 -0.23 -44.68
C PRO A 356 -16.47 -1.14 -45.89
N THR A 357 -15.21 -1.39 -46.20
CA THR A 357 -14.85 -2.29 -47.30
C THR A 357 -15.30 -3.73 -47.00
N ALA A 358 -15.69 -4.48 -48.03
CA ALA A 358 -16.29 -5.83 -47.91
C ALA A 358 -15.43 -6.86 -47.14
N LYS A 359 -14.15 -6.57 -46.85
CA LYS A 359 -13.29 -7.38 -45.99
C LYS A 359 -13.59 -7.18 -44.49
N GLU A 360 -13.92 -5.96 -44.07
CA GLU A 360 -14.18 -5.64 -42.65
C GLU A 360 -15.58 -6.07 -42.19
N ALA A 361 -16.53 -6.14 -43.11
CA ALA A 361 -17.88 -6.65 -42.88
C ALA A 361 -17.88 -8.16 -42.57
N LYS A 362 -17.03 -8.96 -43.23
CA LYS A 362 -16.93 -10.41 -42.98
C LYS A 362 -16.32 -10.74 -41.62
N THR A 363 -15.26 -10.05 -41.22
CA THR A 363 -14.61 -10.28 -39.91
C THR A 363 -15.52 -9.86 -38.75
N SER A 364 -16.37 -8.86 -38.97
CA SER A 364 -17.34 -8.37 -37.97
C SER A 364 -18.57 -9.28 -37.87
N GLN A 365 -18.95 -9.97 -38.96
CA GLN A 365 -20.03 -10.96 -38.93
C GLN A 365 -19.58 -12.28 -38.29
N GLU A 366 -18.36 -12.75 -38.57
CA GLU A 366 -17.79 -13.95 -37.92
C GLU A 366 -17.55 -13.73 -36.41
N LYS A 367 -17.18 -12.50 -36.00
CA LYS A 367 -17.06 -12.16 -34.58
C LYS A 367 -18.44 -12.14 -33.87
N ARG A 368 -19.46 -11.59 -34.53
CA ARG A 368 -20.85 -11.56 -34.02
C ARG A 368 -21.55 -12.93 -33.99
N GLU A 369 -21.09 -13.89 -34.78
CA GLU A 369 -21.58 -15.27 -34.74
C GLU A 369 -20.90 -16.08 -33.62
N ARG A 370 -19.62 -15.82 -33.30
CA ARG A 370 -18.95 -16.42 -32.13
C ARG A 370 -19.42 -15.86 -30.78
N GLU A 371 -19.82 -14.61 -30.74
CA GLU A 371 -20.41 -13.97 -29.54
C GLU A 371 -21.85 -14.44 -29.25
N ARG A 372 -22.50 -15.13 -30.19
CA ARG A 372 -23.91 -15.55 -30.06
C ARG A 372 -24.11 -16.86 -29.32
N ASP A 373 -23.06 -17.67 -29.17
CA ASP A 373 -23.11 -19.00 -28.51
C ASP A 373 -22.54 -19.01 -27.08
N GLY A 374 -22.16 -17.85 -26.52
CA GLY A 374 -21.71 -17.72 -25.14
C GLY A 374 -22.31 -16.49 -24.48
N GLN A 375 -23.25 -16.68 -23.56
CA GLN A 375 -23.78 -15.62 -22.69
C GLN A 375 -22.66 -15.04 -21.81
N VAL A 376 -21.97 -14.03 -22.32
CA VAL A 376 -21.28 -13.00 -21.51
C VAL A 376 -21.62 -11.68 -22.18
N GLN A 377 -22.67 -11.02 -21.68
CA GLN A 377 -22.99 -9.65 -22.05
C GLN A 377 -21.85 -8.77 -21.50
N GLU A 378 -20.89 -8.45 -22.36
CA GLU A 378 -19.64 -7.82 -21.94
C GLU A 378 -19.89 -6.43 -21.33
N ASP A 379 -19.19 -6.13 -20.22
CA ASP A 379 -18.86 -4.77 -19.72
C ASP A 379 -18.04 -3.93 -20.75
N ALA A 380 -18.20 -4.19 -22.05
CA ALA A 380 -17.44 -3.58 -23.14
C ALA A 380 -17.74 -2.08 -23.30
N ASP A 381 -18.89 -1.61 -22.81
CA ASP A 381 -19.41 -0.27 -23.13
C ASP A 381 -19.18 0.80 -22.05
N LEU A 382 -18.65 0.46 -20.87
CA LEU A 382 -18.30 1.50 -19.90
C LEU A 382 -17.13 2.34 -20.43
N PRO A 383 -17.25 3.68 -20.50
CA PRO A 383 -16.20 4.56 -21.00
C PRO A 383 -14.98 4.58 -20.08
N VAL A 384 -15.18 4.25 -18.80
CA VAL A 384 -14.17 4.25 -17.75
C VAL A 384 -14.19 2.90 -17.03
N VAL A 385 -13.02 2.30 -16.87
CA VAL A 385 -12.84 1.04 -16.16
C VAL A 385 -12.02 1.31 -14.89
N PRO A 386 -12.57 1.03 -13.68
CA PRO A 386 -11.78 1.10 -12.45
C PRO A 386 -10.75 -0.03 -12.40
N ILE A 387 -9.52 0.32 -12.01
CA ILE A 387 -8.33 -0.54 -11.95
C ILE A 387 -7.71 -0.41 -10.57
N LEU A 388 -7.67 -1.49 -9.80
CA LEU A 388 -6.96 -1.56 -8.53
C LEU A 388 -5.44 -1.61 -8.78
N SER A 389 -4.70 -0.83 -8.01
CA SER A 389 -3.25 -0.65 -8.11
C SER A 389 -2.61 -0.51 -6.73
N ASP A 390 -1.28 -0.44 -6.72
CA ASP A 390 -0.44 -0.28 -5.53
C ASP A 390 -0.48 -1.45 -4.53
N PHE A 391 0.34 -2.46 -4.80
CA PHE A 391 0.46 -3.65 -3.95
C PHE A 391 1.56 -3.51 -2.88
N GLY A 392 1.96 -2.28 -2.54
CA GLY A 392 3.07 -2.03 -1.61
C GLY A 392 2.85 -2.57 -0.20
N LEU A 393 1.60 -2.61 0.26
CA LEU A 393 1.18 -3.21 1.54
C LEU A 393 0.55 -4.60 1.37
N SER A 394 0.28 -5.03 0.15
CA SER A 394 -0.39 -6.31 -0.09
C SER A 394 0.51 -7.46 0.31
N PHE A 395 -0.08 -8.55 0.79
CA PHE A 395 0.67 -9.74 1.17
C PHE A 395 -0.08 -11.01 0.77
N TYR A 396 0.67 -12.10 0.68
CA TYR A 396 0.12 -13.44 0.67
C TYR A 396 0.85 -14.27 1.70
N SER A 397 0.11 -15.17 2.36
CA SER A 397 0.70 -16.10 3.30
C SER A 397 1.63 -17.06 2.55
N PRO A 398 2.84 -17.33 3.06
CA PRO A 398 3.68 -18.42 2.60
C PRO A 398 3.14 -19.78 3.09
N THR A 399 1.85 -20.05 2.87
CA THR A 399 1.21 -21.32 3.20
C THR A 399 1.61 -22.35 2.16
N GLN A 400 2.76 -22.98 2.38
CA GLN A 400 3.13 -24.36 2.05
C GLN A 400 4.66 -24.49 2.14
N GLY A 401 5.15 -24.90 3.31
CA GLY A 401 6.53 -25.36 3.52
C GLY A 401 7.26 -24.57 4.59
N ASN A 402 7.44 -25.17 5.77
CA ASN A 402 8.44 -24.89 6.82
C ASN A 402 8.86 -23.44 7.15
N CYS A 403 8.13 -22.42 6.69
CA CYS A 403 8.47 -21.02 6.95
C CYS A 403 8.10 -20.71 8.40
N PRO A 404 9.06 -20.36 9.27
CA PRO A 404 8.82 -20.20 10.70
C PRO A 404 8.17 -18.86 11.08
N LEU A 405 7.83 -18.01 10.11
CA LEU A 405 7.17 -16.73 10.37
C LEU A 405 5.65 -16.97 10.43
N PRO A 406 4.98 -16.58 11.53
CA PRO A 406 3.55 -16.84 11.72
C PRO A 406 2.74 -16.23 10.57
N ASP A 407 1.79 -17.02 10.09
CA ASP A 407 0.81 -16.63 9.10
C ASP A 407 0.02 -15.43 9.60
N ASN A 408 -0.04 -14.39 8.77
CA ASN A 408 -0.65 -13.09 9.09
C ASN A 408 0.13 -12.30 10.14
N PRO A 409 1.32 -11.79 9.77
CA PRO A 409 2.24 -11.30 10.76
C PRO A 409 1.70 -10.00 11.37
N GLU A 410 1.85 -9.90 12.69
CA GLU A 410 1.66 -8.67 13.48
C GLU A 410 2.33 -7.45 12.84
N ASP A 411 3.33 -7.69 11.97
CA ASP A 411 4.01 -6.70 11.14
C ASP A 411 3.11 -5.88 10.19
N TYR A 412 1.91 -6.36 9.84
CA TYR A 412 0.94 -5.57 9.06
C TYR A 412 -0.03 -4.79 9.93
N LEU A 413 -0.02 -5.00 11.24
CA LEU A 413 -0.86 -4.20 12.14
C LEU A 413 -0.33 -2.77 12.21
N LEU A 414 -1.26 -1.82 12.17
CA LEU A 414 -0.93 -0.42 12.34
C LEU A 414 -0.69 -0.12 13.81
N GLU A 415 0.35 0.68 14.08
CA GLU A 415 0.66 1.14 15.44
C GLU A 415 -0.38 2.14 15.97
N GLN A 416 -1.12 2.81 15.09
CA GLN A 416 -2.09 3.84 15.42
C GLN A 416 -3.46 3.53 14.85
N ASP A 417 -4.48 3.85 15.64
CA ASP A 417 -5.87 3.69 15.23
C ASP A 417 -6.19 4.70 14.12
N HIS A 418 -6.70 4.19 13.00
CA HIS A 418 -7.06 5.01 11.85
C HIS A 418 -8.32 4.44 11.22
N ALA A 419 -9.41 5.22 11.22
CA ALA A 419 -10.74 4.79 10.78
C ALA A 419 -10.85 4.38 9.31
N ARG A 420 -9.81 4.63 8.53
CA ARG A 420 -9.69 4.12 7.17
C ARG A 420 -9.53 2.60 7.13
N TYR A 421 -8.86 2.02 8.13
CA TYR A 421 -8.55 0.61 8.20
C TYR A 421 -9.53 -0.11 9.13
N PRO A 422 -9.79 -1.41 8.89
CA PRO A 422 -10.67 -2.16 9.76
C PRO A 422 -10.03 -2.42 11.12
N PRO A 423 -10.83 -2.79 12.12
CA PRO A 423 -10.36 -3.05 13.49
C PRO A 423 -9.25 -4.10 13.58
N GLU A 424 -9.37 -5.19 12.82
CA GLU A 424 -8.35 -6.24 12.81
C GLU A 424 -7.05 -5.81 12.10
N HIS A 425 -7.00 -4.66 11.42
CA HIS A 425 -5.78 -4.12 10.84
C HIS A 425 -5.05 -3.15 11.76
N GLN A 426 -5.62 -2.87 12.93
CA GLN A 426 -5.06 -1.98 13.95
C GLN A 426 -4.50 -2.79 15.11
N HIS A 427 -4.11 -2.11 16.19
CA HIS A 427 -3.58 -2.78 17.37
C HIS A 427 -4.64 -3.72 17.96
N GLN A 428 -4.42 -5.02 17.83
CA GLN A 428 -5.38 -6.02 18.26
C GLN A 428 -5.16 -6.43 19.71
N VAL A 429 -6.25 -6.54 20.47
CA VAL A 429 -6.27 -7.23 21.76
C VAL A 429 -6.76 -8.65 21.55
N THR A 430 -6.30 -9.61 22.34
CA THR A 430 -6.68 -11.03 22.18
C THR A 430 -8.20 -11.24 22.30
N PRO A 431 -8.81 -12.11 21.46
CA PRO A 431 -8.17 -13.00 20.48
C PRO A 431 -7.75 -12.30 19.18
N PHE A 432 -6.61 -12.72 18.62
CA PHE A 432 -6.11 -12.24 17.33
C PHE A 432 -7.05 -12.65 16.19
N VAL A 433 -7.42 -11.69 15.35
CA VAL A 433 -8.25 -11.81 14.16
C VAL A 433 -7.35 -11.67 12.92
N PRO A 434 -7.19 -12.72 12.11
CA PRO A 434 -6.35 -12.64 10.91
C PRO A 434 -6.90 -11.66 9.86
N LEU A 435 -6.04 -10.80 9.31
CA LEU A 435 -6.27 -10.08 8.05
C LEU A 435 -6.63 -11.05 6.90
N SER A 436 -7.74 -10.82 6.23
CA SER A 436 -8.28 -11.73 5.22
C SER A 436 -8.95 -10.95 4.09
N GLU A 437 -9.67 -11.63 3.18
CA GLU A 437 -10.50 -10.96 2.18
C GLU A 437 -11.53 -10.02 2.82
N LYS A 438 -11.93 -10.28 4.07
CA LYS A 438 -12.84 -9.41 4.84
C LYS A 438 -12.21 -8.08 5.21
N THR A 439 -10.89 -8.01 5.28
CA THR A 439 -10.13 -6.77 5.45
C THR A 439 -10.23 -5.92 4.16
N ASP A 440 -10.13 -6.54 3.00
CA ASP A 440 -10.33 -5.86 1.71
C ASP A 440 -11.80 -5.43 1.51
N VAL A 441 -12.78 -6.22 1.98
CA VAL A 441 -14.21 -5.85 1.99
C VAL A 441 -14.46 -4.55 2.75
N TRP A 442 -13.78 -4.33 3.89
CA TRP A 442 -13.86 -3.04 4.60
C TRP A 442 -13.31 -1.91 3.73
N GLY A 443 -12.15 -2.11 3.11
CA GLY A 443 -11.54 -1.11 2.22
C GLY A 443 -12.45 -0.73 1.04
N ILE A 444 -13.17 -1.70 0.46
CA ILE A 444 -14.21 -1.45 -0.54
C ILE A 444 -15.33 -0.60 0.06
N GLY A 445 -15.88 -0.99 1.22
CA GLY A 445 -16.92 -0.22 1.91
C GLY A 445 -16.52 1.23 2.18
N HIS A 446 -15.27 1.44 2.60
CA HIS A 446 -14.71 2.78 2.83
C HIS A 446 -14.61 3.60 1.54
N VAL A 447 -14.17 3.00 0.42
CA VAL A 447 -14.17 3.67 -0.89
C VAL A 447 -15.58 4.11 -1.27
N ILE A 448 -16.57 3.22 -1.16
CA ILE A 448 -17.95 3.53 -1.53
C ILE A 448 -18.55 4.60 -0.61
N TRP A 449 -18.28 4.53 0.70
CA TRP A 449 -18.68 5.57 1.65
C TRP A 449 -18.14 6.94 1.22
N LYS A 450 -16.84 7.04 0.88
CA LYS A 450 -16.24 8.29 0.39
C LYS A 450 -16.87 8.81 -0.91
N LEU A 451 -17.31 7.91 -1.80
CA LEU A 451 -18.03 8.30 -3.01
C LEU A 451 -19.43 8.86 -2.69
N ILE A 452 -20.16 8.24 -1.76
CA ILE A 452 -21.49 8.69 -1.34
C ILE A 452 -21.43 10.07 -0.67
N VAL A 453 -20.46 10.28 0.22
CA VAL A 453 -20.29 11.57 0.95
C VAL A 453 -19.46 12.60 0.18
N HIS A 454 -19.16 12.35 -1.10
CA HIS A 454 -18.42 13.27 -1.98
C HIS A 454 -17.04 13.67 -1.44
N SER A 455 -16.36 12.76 -0.73
CA SER A 455 -15.07 12.98 -0.08
C SER A 455 -15.04 14.21 0.84
N SER A 456 -16.19 14.59 1.42
CA SER A 456 -16.32 15.73 2.34
C SER A 456 -15.47 15.59 3.61
N ASP A 457 -15.19 14.34 4.00
CA ASP A 457 -14.46 14.01 5.21
C ASP A 457 -13.13 13.34 4.86
N SER A 458 -12.06 13.65 5.60
CA SER A 458 -10.76 12.96 5.54
C SER A 458 -10.66 11.81 6.54
N MET A 459 -11.42 11.84 7.62
CA MET A 459 -11.17 11.11 8.87
C MET A 459 -11.75 9.70 8.92
N GLY A 460 -12.57 9.28 7.94
CA GLY A 460 -13.00 7.89 7.75
C GLY A 460 -14.51 7.73 7.75
N PRO A 461 -15.04 6.50 7.71
CA PRO A 461 -16.47 6.30 7.80
C PRO A 461 -16.96 6.51 9.24
N PHE A 462 -17.92 7.41 9.40
CA PHE A 462 -18.48 7.77 10.70
C PHE A 462 -19.88 7.21 10.91
N ARG A 463 -20.17 7.01 12.19
CA ARG A 463 -21.53 6.92 12.70
C ARG A 463 -22.08 8.31 12.99
N GLU A 464 -23.28 8.59 12.51
CA GLU A 464 -24.00 9.87 12.60
C GLU A 464 -24.91 9.95 13.85
N ASP A 465 -25.08 8.85 14.61
CA ASP A 465 -25.85 8.79 15.87
C ASP A 465 -25.01 9.12 17.11
N MET A 466 -23.69 9.14 16.96
CA MET A 466 -22.78 9.55 18.01
C MET A 466 -22.65 11.06 17.90
N GLU A 467 -23.12 11.82 18.90
CA GLU A 467 -22.74 13.23 18.98
C GLU A 467 -21.20 13.28 18.85
N PRO A 468 -20.65 14.16 17.98
CA PRO A 468 -19.23 14.36 18.01
C PRO A 468 -18.98 14.71 19.46
N GLY A 469 -18.05 14.03 20.11
CA GLY A 469 -17.57 14.52 21.39
C GLY A 469 -17.20 15.97 21.11
N LEU A 470 -18.08 16.91 21.49
CA LEU A 470 -17.62 18.06 22.22
C LEU A 470 -16.79 17.36 23.27
N ASP A 471 -15.47 17.37 23.06
CA ASP A 471 -14.58 17.13 24.17
C ASP A 471 -15.16 18.10 25.20
N GLU A 472 -15.96 17.55 26.13
CA GLU A 472 -16.18 18.17 27.40
C GLU A 472 -14.76 18.49 27.77
N ASP A 473 -14.43 19.77 27.68
CA ASP A 473 -13.17 20.33 28.10
C ASP A 473 -12.97 19.68 29.45
N GLU A 474 -12.17 18.60 29.47
CA GLU A 474 -11.82 17.90 30.67
C GLU A 474 -10.88 18.92 31.29
N GLY A 475 -11.49 19.93 31.91
CA GLY A 475 -11.06 20.50 33.17
C GLY A 475 -11.02 19.34 34.16
N GLU A 476 -10.13 18.39 33.91
CA GLU A 476 -9.26 17.90 34.94
C GLU A 476 -8.81 19.14 35.68
N ASP A 477 -9.22 19.22 36.95
CA ASP A 477 -8.57 20.01 37.99
C ASP A 477 -7.08 19.67 37.99
N ARG A 478 -6.33 20.14 36.99
CA ARG A 478 -4.88 20.13 37.03
C ARG A 478 -4.50 21.13 38.11
N ASP A 479 -3.85 20.62 39.15
CA ASP A 479 -3.38 21.40 40.28
C ASP A 479 -2.66 22.65 39.72
N PRO A 480 -3.10 23.88 40.08
CA PRO A 480 -2.48 25.11 39.61
C PRO A 480 -0.96 25.12 39.83
N VAL A 481 -0.48 24.39 40.83
CA VAL A 481 0.95 24.23 41.12
C VAL A 481 1.68 23.43 40.02
N GLU A 482 1.03 22.43 39.43
CA GLU A 482 1.62 21.61 38.37
C GLU A 482 1.63 22.34 37.02
N LEU A 483 0.62 23.19 36.78
CA LEU A 483 0.58 24.13 35.65
C LEU A 483 1.64 25.23 35.80
N GLU A 484 1.79 25.82 36.98
CA GLU A 484 2.82 26.84 37.25
C GLU A 484 4.23 26.24 37.14
N GLN A 485 4.44 24.98 37.58
CA GLN A 485 5.70 24.28 37.42
C GLN A 485 5.99 23.94 35.94
N GLN A 486 4.97 23.56 35.15
CA GLN A 486 5.12 23.35 33.71
C GLN A 486 5.39 24.65 32.96
N GLU A 487 4.70 25.73 33.28
CA GLU A 487 4.96 27.05 32.70
C GLU A 487 6.35 27.56 33.07
N THR A 488 6.80 27.33 34.31
CA THR A 488 8.16 27.66 34.75
C THR A 488 9.20 26.82 34.00
N ASN A 489 8.94 25.52 33.79
CA ASN A 489 9.83 24.65 33.02
C ASN A 489 9.86 25.02 31.53
N GLN A 490 8.73 25.41 30.95
CA GLN A 490 8.64 25.90 29.57
C GLN A 490 9.31 27.27 29.40
N GLN A 491 9.18 28.17 30.38
CA GLN A 491 9.88 29.45 30.38
C GLN A 491 11.39 29.25 30.53
N GLN A 492 11.84 28.33 31.39
CA GLN A 492 13.27 27.99 31.51
C GLN A 492 13.82 27.34 30.24
N GLN A 493 13.05 26.46 29.60
CA GLN A 493 13.41 25.87 28.31
C GLN A 493 13.47 26.94 27.20
N HIS A 494 12.49 27.84 27.14
CA HIS A 494 12.46 28.95 26.19
C HIS A 494 13.62 29.93 26.42
N GLN A 495 13.97 30.18 27.68
CA GLN A 495 15.08 31.06 28.04
C GLN A 495 16.43 30.42 27.72
N HIS A 496 16.58 29.11 27.93
CA HIS A 496 17.72 28.33 27.47
C HIS A 496 17.83 28.31 25.93
N ASP A 497 16.69 28.21 25.23
CA ASP A 497 16.63 28.25 23.77
C ASP A 497 16.93 29.66 23.22
N LEU A 498 16.55 30.72 23.96
CA LEU A 498 16.89 32.11 23.62
C LEU A 498 18.37 32.40 23.85
N GLU A 499 18.95 31.96 24.98
CA GLU A 499 20.37 32.09 25.30
C GLU A 499 21.26 31.29 24.32
N THR A 500 20.78 30.15 23.82
CA THR A 500 21.46 29.40 22.75
C THR A 500 21.21 29.97 21.35
N SER A 501 20.21 30.86 21.18
CA SER A 501 19.91 31.53 19.90
C SER A 501 20.58 32.90 19.72
N GLU A 502 21.24 33.46 20.74
CA GLU A 502 21.91 34.78 20.66
C GLU A 502 23.09 34.84 19.68
N GLU A 503 23.49 33.74 19.04
CA GLU A 503 24.39 33.76 17.88
C GLU A 503 23.71 33.98 16.52
N ARG A 504 22.39 34.17 16.43
CA ARG A 504 21.71 34.50 15.15
C ARG A 504 20.68 35.62 15.26
N LYS A 505 21.09 36.83 14.86
CA LYS A 505 20.18 37.96 14.64
C LYS A 505 19.17 37.65 13.51
N PRO A 506 17.86 37.87 13.72
CA PRO A 506 16.88 37.81 12.65
C PRO A 506 16.94 39.10 11.81
N GLN A 507 17.27 38.95 10.53
CA GLN A 507 17.13 39.98 9.51
C GLN A 507 15.79 39.76 8.80
N CYS A 508 14.71 40.40 9.23
CA CYS A 508 13.72 41.01 8.32
C CYS A 508 12.49 41.58 9.06
N PRO A 509 12.10 42.84 8.80
CA PRO A 509 10.84 43.45 9.26
C PRO A 509 9.55 42.73 8.79
N HIS A 510 9.64 41.81 7.84
CA HIS A 510 8.49 41.17 7.19
C HIS A 510 7.77 40.13 8.09
N CYS A 511 8.48 39.52 9.04
CA CYS A 511 7.93 38.48 9.93
C CYS A 511 7.01 39.08 11.01
N ALA A 512 7.27 40.32 11.46
CA ALA A 512 6.40 41.00 12.42
C ALA A 512 5.05 41.40 11.80
N ALA A 513 5.02 41.77 10.52
CA ALA A 513 3.82 42.17 9.80
C ALA A 513 2.87 41.00 9.44
N GLN A 514 3.38 39.75 9.41
CA GLN A 514 2.58 38.56 9.11
C GLN A 514 1.69 38.14 10.30
N SER A 515 2.19 38.30 11.53
CA SER A 515 1.45 38.01 12.77
C SER A 515 0.23 38.93 12.94
N GLU A 516 0.38 40.24 12.70
CA GLU A 516 -0.74 41.20 12.80
C GLU A 516 -1.82 41.02 11.73
N ARG A 517 -1.46 40.50 10.55
CA ARG A 517 -2.38 40.31 9.43
C ARG A 517 -3.26 39.07 9.60
N GLN A 518 -2.75 38.03 10.25
CA GLN A 518 -3.52 36.83 10.60
C GLN A 518 -4.59 37.13 11.65
N MET A 519 -4.28 37.95 12.67
CA MET A 519 -5.25 38.33 13.70
C MET A 519 -6.37 39.25 13.19
N ARG A 520 -6.15 40.00 12.10
CA ARG A 520 -7.19 40.85 11.49
C ARG A 520 -8.20 40.07 10.64
N ASN A 521 -7.77 39.00 9.97
CA ASN A 521 -8.66 38.24 9.08
C ASN A 521 -9.64 37.34 9.84
N ALA A 522 -9.33 36.96 11.07
CA ALA A 522 -10.23 36.21 11.94
C ALA A 522 -11.43 37.03 12.45
N ARG A 523 -11.42 38.38 12.33
CA ARG A 523 -12.46 39.26 12.90
C ARG A 523 -13.64 39.58 11.98
N ASN A 524 -13.61 39.24 10.69
CA ASN A 524 -14.59 39.75 9.70
C ASN A 524 -15.52 38.67 9.11
N GLY A 525 -16.14 37.85 9.95
CA GLY A 525 -16.98 36.71 9.54
C GLY A 525 -18.13 37.03 8.56
N ARG A 526 -18.37 36.07 7.65
CA ARG A 526 -19.68 35.70 7.10
C ARG A 526 -19.57 34.28 6.51
N VAL A 527 -20.56 33.45 6.85
CA VAL A 527 -20.61 31.97 6.80
C VAL A 527 -19.93 31.34 8.02
N GLU A 528 -20.73 30.77 8.92
CA GLU A 528 -20.21 29.98 10.05
C GLU A 528 -19.53 28.72 9.51
N PRO A 529 -18.22 28.54 9.73
CA PRO A 529 -17.59 27.26 9.55
C PRO A 529 -18.05 26.35 10.70
N ILE A 530 -18.54 25.15 10.37
CA ILE A 530 -18.64 24.06 11.33
C ILE A 530 -17.23 23.91 11.96
N PRO A 531 -17.08 23.96 13.31
CA PRO A 531 -15.77 23.94 13.93
C PRO A 531 -15.14 22.56 13.74
N LEU A 532 -14.19 22.47 12.82
CA LEU A 532 -13.24 21.36 12.71
C LEU A 532 -12.16 21.55 13.79
N THR A 533 -12.53 21.47 15.07
CA THR A 533 -11.55 21.27 16.14
C THR A 533 -11.18 19.79 16.20
N ALA A 534 -9.91 19.52 16.48
CA ALA A 534 -9.26 18.23 16.35
C ALA A 534 -9.91 17.14 17.22
N LEU A 535 -10.88 16.42 16.65
CA LEU A 535 -11.42 15.18 17.19
C LEU A 535 -10.27 14.17 17.37
N SER A 536 -9.97 13.84 18.63
CA SER A 536 -9.13 12.70 18.99
C SER A 536 -9.63 11.43 18.29
N TYR A 537 -8.71 10.68 17.67
CA TYR A 537 -8.98 9.56 16.76
C TYR A 537 -9.76 8.41 17.44
N LYS A 538 -11.10 8.52 17.50
CA LYS A 538 -12.01 7.48 18.00
C LYS A 538 -12.78 6.74 16.90
N GLY A 539 -12.59 7.06 15.61
CA GLY A 539 -13.44 6.58 14.52
C GLY A 539 -13.61 5.04 14.42
N CYS A 540 -12.60 4.27 14.82
CA CYS A 540 -12.72 2.81 14.91
C CYS A 540 -13.58 2.38 16.10
N VAL A 541 -13.32 2.96 17.28
CA VAL A 541 -14.15 2.75 18.48
C VAL A 541 -15.61 3.08 18.19
N LEU A 542 -15.90 4.10 17.39
CA LEU A 542 -17.27 4.43 16.99
C LEU A 542 -17.96 3.27 16.26
N ASN A 543 -17.25 2.53 15.40
CA ASN A 543 -17.84 1.42 14.66
C ASN A 543 -18.05 0.14 15.49
N GLN A 544 -17.70 0.11 16.78
CA GLN A 544 -17.90 -1.08 17.66
C GLN A 544 -19.38 -1.48 17.83
N GLN A 545 -20.30 -0.56 17.56
CA GLN A 545 -21.73 -0.81 17.57
C GLN A 545 -22.26 -1.23 16.18
N PRO A 546 -23.41 -1.93 16.09
CA PRO A 546 -23.99 -2.32 14.82
C PRO A 546 -24.31 -1.12 13.92
N ASN A 547 -23.83 -1.11 12.68
CA ASN A 547 -24.14 -0.06 11.71
C ASN A 547 -25.54 -0.29 11.12
N THR A 548 -26.47 0.64 11.36
CA THR A 548 -27.88 0.54 10.97
C THR A 548 -28.29 1.71 10.07
N ALA A 549 -29.54 1.66 9.59
CA ALA A 549 -30.14 2.73 8.78
C ALA A 549 -30.13 4.09 9.49
N ASP A 550 -30.19 4.08 10.82
CA ASP A 550 -30.26 5.29 11.65
C ASP A 550 -28.89 5.80 12.07
N THR A 551 -27.80 5.05 11.80
CA THR A 551 -26.49 5.35 12.39
C THR A 551 -25.41 5.63 11.36
N VAL A 552 -25.53 5.16 10.12
CA VAL A 552 -24.52 5.40 9.08
C VAL A 552 -25.23 5.71 7.76
N LEU A 553 -24.85 6.79 7.08
CA LEU A 553 -25.50 7.27 5.86
C LEU A 553 -27.01 7.47 6.05
N ASN A 554 -27.41 8.05 7.18
CA ASN A 554 -28.81 8.39 7.48
C ASN A 554 -29.19 9.78 6.93
N GLY A 555 -28.20 10.57 6.50
CA GLY A 555 -28.37 11.87 5.89
C GLY A 555 -28.36 13.06 6.85
N SER A 556 -28.14 12.84 8.16
CA SER A 556 -28.13 13.91 9.16
C SER A 556 -26.84 14.73 9.09
N TRP A 557 -25.68 14.07 8.98
CA TRP A 557 -24.37 14.70 8.84
C TRP A 557 -23.91 14.72 7.40
N PHE A 558 -24.33 13.73 6.61
CA PHE A 558 -24.01 13.64 5.19
C PHE A 558 -25.27 13.72 4.32
N PRO A 559 -25.89 14.90 4.13
CA PRO A 559 -27.12 15.05 3.35
C PRO A 559 -27.04 14.51 1.92
N ALA A 560 -25.84 14.48 1.32
CA ALA A 560 -25.61 13.89 0.00
C ALA A 560 -26.05 12.41 -0.06
N SER A 561 -25.94 11.68 1.07
CA SER A 561 -26.34 10.27 1.17
C SER A 561 -27.83 10.01 0.93
N ASN A 562 -28.69 11.03 1.09
CA ASN A 562 -30.14 10.93 0.82
C ASN A 562 -30.47 10.68 -0.66
N ASN A 563 -29.50 10.81 -1.56
CA ASN A 563 -29.68 10.66 -3.01
C ASN A 563 -29.32 9.26 -3.52
N TYR A 564 -28.95 8.35 -2.63
CA TYR A 564 -28.58 6.98 -2.96
C TYR A 564 -29.55 5.99 -2.31
N THR A 565 -29.76 4.86 -2.98
CA THR A 565 -30.70 3.84 -2.53
C THR A 565 -30.31 3.24 -1.17
N ASP A 566 -31.30 2.77 -0.42
CA ASP A 566 -31.05 2.03 0.82
C ASP A 566 -30.29 0.73 0.58
N VAL A 567 -30.39 0.14 -0.62
CA VAL A 567 -29.67 -1.07 -1.01
C VAL A 567 -28.15 -0.83 -1.03
N LEU A 568 -27.72 0.28 -1.61
CA LEU A 568 -26.31 0.69 -1.64
C LEU A 568 -25.82 1.04 -0.24
N LYS A 569 -26.59 1.85 0.52
CA LYS A 569 -26.23 2.25 1.89
C LYS A 569 -26.14 1.06 2.85
N ASP A 570 -27.07 0.11 2.77
CA ASP A 570 -27.03 -1.15 3.53
C ASP A 570 -25.77 -1.96 3.22
N MET A 571 -25.39 -2.06 1.94
CA MET A 571 -24.15 -2.74 1.58
C MET A 571 -22.92 -2.08 2.22
N VAL A 572 -22.84 -0.75 2.20
CA VAL A 572 -21.76 0.00 2.84
C VAL A 572 -21.70 -0.28 4.35
N ARG A 573 -22.84 -0.23 5.04
CA ARG A 573 -22.95 -0.54 6.48
C ARG A 573 -22.41 -1.93 6.81
N ARG A 574 -22.78 -2.93 6.01
CA ARG A 574 -22.33 -4.30 6.20
C ARG A 574 -20.83 -4.47 5.90
N CYS A 575 -20.30 -3.82 4.86
CA CYS A 575 -18.85 -3.79 4.60
C CYS A 575 -18.06 -3.19 5.76
N LEU A 576 -18.61 -2.16 6.39
CA LEU A 576 -18.02 -1.43 7.52
C LEU A 576 -18.41 -2.02 8.88
N SER A 577 -18.89 -3.27 8.94
CA SER A 577 -19.18 -3.90 10.23
C SER A 577 -17.88 -4.14 11.01
N TRP A 578 -17.87 -3.78 12.28
CA TRP A 578 -16.74 -4.05 13.18
C TRP A 578 -16.41 -5.53 13.28
N LYS A 579 -17.44 -6.37 13.40
CA LYS A 579 -17.28 -7.82 13.41
C LYS A 579 -16.97 -8.32 12.00
N VAL A 580 -15.80 -8.94 11.84
CA VAL A 580 -15.31 -9.48 10.57
C VAL A 580 -16.31 -10.44 9.92
N ASP A 581 -16.94 -11.30 10.73
CA ASP A 581 -17.90 -12.31 10.24
C ASP A 581 -19.21 -11.73 9.71
N ASP A 582 -19.60 -10.54 10.17
CA ASP A 582 -20.82 -9.86 9.72
C ASP A 582 -20.64 -9.18 8.35
N ARG A 583 -19.39 -8.99 7.92
CA ARG A 583 -19.09 -8.40 6.61
C ARG A 583 -19.49 -9.36 5.49
N PRO A 584 -19.98 -8.87 4.35
CA PRO A 584 -20.29 -9.72 3.19
C PRO A 584 -19.01 -10.40 2.67
N THR A 585 -19.16 -11.49 1.92
CA THR A 585 -18.04 -12.02 1.13
C THR A 585 -17.83 -11.16 -0.12
N LEU A 586 -16.66 -11.27 -0.75
CA LEU A 586 -16.42 -10.60 -2.03
C LEU A 586 -17.40 -11.08 -3.13
N ARG A 587 -17.86 -12.34 -3.06
CA ARG A 587 -18.85 -12.87 -4.00
C ARG A 587 -20.25 -12.31 -3.76
N ASP A 588 -20.63 -12.05 -2.50
CA ASP A 588 -21.87 -11.35 -2.19
C ASP A 588 -21.85 -9.94 -2.79
N LEU A 589 -20.74 -9.21 -2.65
CA LEU A 589 -20.56 -7.88 -3.25
C LEU A 589 -20.67 -7.91 -4.77
N LEU A 590 -19.97 -8.86 -5.42
CA LEU A 590 -20.03 -9.01 -6.87
C LEU A 590 -21.45 -9.34 -7.35
N THR A 591 -22.14 -10.23 -6.65
CA THR A 591 -23.53 -10.63 -6.97
C THR A 591 -24.47 -9.43 -6.84
N LYS A 592 -24.39 -8.71 -5.71
CA LYS A 592 -25.23 -7.53 -5.44
C LYS A 592 -24.98 -6.41 -6.45
N ALA A 593 -23.72 -6.19 -6.84
CA ALA A 593 -23.37 -5.20 -7.86
C ALA A 593 -23.89 -5.57 -9.26
N ASN A 594 -23.85 -6.84 -9.64
CA ASN A 594 -24.43 -7.28 -10.91
C ASN A 594 -25.95 -7.06 -10.94
N VAL A 595 -26.66 -7.47 -9.87
CA VAL A 595 -28.12 -7.24 -9.76
C VAL A 595 -28.45 -5.75 -9.85
N ALA A 596 -27.74 -4.90 -9.13
CA ALA A 596 -27.98 -3.45 -9.15
C ALA A 596 -27.71 -2.82 -10.53
N LEU A 597 -26.70 -3.28 -11.26
CA LEU A 597 -26.39 -2.79 -12.60
C LEU A 597 -27.38 -3.29 -13.66
N ASP A 598 -27.98 -4.46 -13.45
CA ASP A 598 -29.05 -4.98 -14.31
C ASP A 598 -30.37 -4.20 -14.10
N GLU A 599 -30.66 -3.80 -12.85
CA GLU A 599 -31.86 -3.02 -12.51
C GLU A 599 -31.74 -1.53 -12.90
N VAL A 600 -30.52 -0.98 -12.86
CA VAL A 600 -30.23 0.42 -13.19
C VAL A 600 -29.27 0.46 -14.37
N PRO A 601 -29.75 0.17 -15.61
CA PRO A 601 -28.89 0.14 -16.77
C PRO A 601 -28.24 1.51 -16.98
N TYR A 602 -26.92 1.51 -17.13
CA TYR A 602 -26.12 2.71 -17.35
C TYR A 602 -26.57 3.41 -18.65
N GLN A 603 -27.33 4.51 -18.53
CA GLN A 603 -27.90 5.21 -19.68
C GLN A 603 -26.88 6.05 -20.48
N GLY A 604 -25.57 5.87 -20.28
CA GLY A 604 -24.54 6.61 -21.02
C GLY A 604 -24.58 8.13 -20.81
N GLN A 605 -25.25 8.61 -19.76
CA GLN A 605 -25.23 10.02 -19.39
C GLN A 605 -23.79 10.41 -19.06
N ASP A 606 -23.38 11.55 -19.60
CA ASP A 606 -22.09 12.16 -19.35
C ASP A 606 -21.88 12.26 -17.83
N LEU A 607 -20.86 11.55 -17.31
CA LEU A 607 -20.64 11.42 -15.87
C LEU A 607 -20.32 12.75 -15.19
N GLY A 608 -20.05 13.81 -15.96
CA GLY A 608 -19.57 15.09 -15.44
C GLY A 608 -18.24 14.99 -14.69
N LEU A 609 -17.62 13.80 -14.67
CA LEU A 609 -16.28 13.57 -14.22
C LEU A 609 -15.37 14.18 -15.28
N HIS A 610 -14.84 15.36 -15.00
CA HIS A 610 -13.88 16.00 -15.87
C HIS A 610 -12.59 15.17 -15.87
N VAL A 611 -12.50 14.22 -16.80
CA VAL A 611 -11.24 13.59 -17.16
C VAL A 611 -10.52 14.61 -18.04
N PRO A 612 -9.29 15.04 -17.70
CA PRO A 612 -8.51 15.91 -18.58
C PRO A 612 -8.37 15.23 -19.95
N ASN A 613 -8.66 15.94 -21.03
CA ASN A 613 -8.50 15.36 -22.38
C ASN A 613 -7.02 15.00 -22.60
N ASP A 614 -6.77 13.87 -23.26
CA ASP A 614 -5.41 13.37 -23.60
C ASP A 614 -4.53 14.44 -24.31
N THR A 615 -5.16 15.45 -24.93
CA THR A 615 -4.50 16.58 -25.62
C THR A 615 -4.15 17.77 -24.72
N GLU A 616 -4.80 17.95 -23.57
CA GLU A 616 -4.56 19.09 -22.66
C GLU A 616 -3.38 18.85 -21.70
N LEU A 617 -2.84 17.63 -21.65
CA LEU A 617 -1.67 17.28 -20.84
C LEU A 617 -0.33 17.63 -21.52
N LEU A 618 -0.35 18.27 -22.67
CA LEU A 618 0.84 18.82 -23.31
C LEU A 618 1.02 20.28 -22.87
N PRO A 619 2.13 20.65 -22.21
CA PRO A 619 2.55 22.04 -22.25
C PRO A 619 2.99 22.36 -23.68
N GLU A 620 2.39 23.39 -24.29
CA GLU A 620 2.82 24.03 -25.54
C GLU A 620 4.23 24.65 -25.47
N GLN A 621 5.03 24.39 -24.43
CA GLN A 621 6.33 25.03 -24.22
C GLN A 621 7.47 24.03 -24.10
N LEU A 622 7.81 23.37 -25.21
CA LEU A 622 9.17 22.91 -25.47
C LEU A 622 9.52 23.14 -26.94
N SER A 623 9.46 24.41 -27.37
CA SER A 623 10.19 24.85 -28.55
C SER A 623 11.60 25.30 -28.12
N ALA A 624 12.59 24.51 -28.53
CA ALA A 624 14.00 24.83 -28.72
C ALA A 624 14.69 25.81 -27.73
N THR A 625 15.51 25.26 -26.84
CA THR A 625 16.87 25.76 -26.53
C THR A 625 17.80 24.58 -26.30
#